data_AF-A0A7M7J9D2-F1
#
_entry.id   AF-A0A7M7J9D2-F1
#
_cell.length_a   1.000
_cell.length_b   1.000
_cell.length_c   1.000
_cell.angle_alpha   90.00
_cell.angle_beta   90.00
_cell.angle_gamma   90.00
#
_symmetry.space_group_name_H-M   'P 1'
#
loop_
_entity.id
_entity.type
_entity.pdbx_description
1 polymer ?
#
loop_
_entity_poly.entity_id
_entity_poly.type
_entity_poly.pdbx_seq_one_letter_code
_entity_poly.pdbx_strand_id
1 'polypeptide(L)'
;MLTIATFEFTLIDSRTNSNCPPSGSGGLLFWSESFVCFLLAIFSLGSSRTTRGRLPKMVNGRVRKVCRKTYSTPRRPYEKERLDQELKLIGHFGLRNKREVWRVKLTLAKIRKAARDLLTKDEKDPKRLFEGNALLRRLVRVGVLEESKMKLDYVLGLKLEDFLERRLQTQVFKHGLAKSIHHARVLIRQRHIRVRKQVVNIPSFVVRLDSEKHIDFSLRSPFGSSHEGRVKRKNNKKKAQAAGGGGDEDEED
;
A
#
# COMPACT_ATOMS: atom_id res chain seq x y z
N MET A 1 -24.19 -40.00 -43.36
CA MET A 1 -24.90 -38.73 -43.14
C MET A 1 -25.98 -38.97 -42.10
N LEU A 2 -26.14 -38.00 -41.17
CA LEU A 2 -27.21 -37.84 -40.16
C LEU A 2 -27.13 -38.79 -38.93
N THR A 3 -26.62 -38.30 -37.77
CA THR A 3 -27.34 -37.73 -36.58
C THR A 3 -27.73 -38.83 -35.57
N ILE A 4 -27.71 -38.75 -34.22
CA ILE A 4 -27.82 -37.67 -33.21
C ILE A 4 -27.55 -38.30 -31.79
N ALA A 5 -27.30 -37.45 -30.78
CA ALA A 5 -27.53 -37.63 -29.31
C ALA A 5 -26.62 -38.56 -28.50
N THR A 6 -25.72 -38.05 -27.63
CA THR A 6 -25.92 -37.55 -26.24
C THR A 6 -26.37 -38.61 -25.21
N PHE A 7 -25.53 -38.88 -24.19
CA PHE A 7 -25.87 -38.62 -22.78
C PHE A 7 -24.65 -38.77 -21.84
N GLU A 8 -24.46 -37.74 -21.00
CA GLU A 8 -23.68 -37.68 -19.75
C GLU A 8 -24.30 -38.62 -18.67
N PHE A 9 -23.79 -38.91 -17.45
CA PHE A 9 -22.96 -38.18 -16.48
C PHE A 9 -22.59 -39.10 -15.28
N THR A 10 -21.62 -38.66 -14.46
CA THR A 10 -21.40 -38.88 -13.00
C THR A 10 -20.91 -40.22 -12.41
N LEU A 11 -20.07 -40.31 -11.35
CA LEU A 11 -19.16 -39.42 -10.55
C LEU A 11 -18.60 -40.24 -9.33
N ILE A 12 -17.46 -39.81 -8.74
CA ILE A 12 -16.99 -39.94 -7.31
C ILE A 12 -16.48 -41.33 -6.83
N ASP A 13 -15.44 -41.53 -5.98
CA ASP A 13 -14.53 -40.70 -5.16
C ASP A 13 -13.19 -41.45 -4.99
N SER A 14 -12.11 -40.73 -4.63
CA SER A 14 -11.02 -41.35 -3.87
C SER A 14 -10.21 -40.29 -3.09
N ARG A 15 -10.37 -40.30 -1.76
CA ARG A 15 -9.53 -39.66 -0.75
C ARG A 15 -8.54 -40.68 -0.17
N THR A 16 -7.28 -40.29 0.05
CA THR A 16 -6.32 -40.69 1.13
C THR A 16 -4.99 -40.00 0.78
N ASN A 17 -4.41 -39.04 1.50
CA ASN A 17 -3.91 -38.90 2.88
C ASN A 17 -2.71 -39.79 3.29
N SER A 18 -1.63 -39.08 3.65
CA SER A 18 -0.59 -39.34 4.68
C SER A 18 0.53 -40.41 4.54
N ASN A 19 1.76 -39.87 4.63
CA ASN A 19 2.89 -40.25 5.51
C ASN A 19 3.99 -41.27 5.09
N CYS A 20 5.23 -40.71 5.06
CA CYS A 20 6.56 -41.15 5.53
C CYS A 20 7.03 -42.62 5.41
N PRO A 21 8.27 -42.87 4.91
CA PRO A 21 8.96 -44.15 5.06
C PRO A 21 9.98 -44.19 6.24
N PRO A 22 10.21 -45.37 6.86
CA PRO A 22 11.21 -45.58 7.91
C PRO A 22 12.55 -46.16 7.41
N SER A 23 13.50 -46.17 8.33
CA SER A 23 14.93 -46.50 8.32
C SER A 23 15.29 -47.99 8.51
N GLY A 24 16.52 -48.36 8.08
CA GLY A 24 17.33 -49.51 8.56
C GLY A 24 17.53 -50.61 7.51
N SER A 25 18.64 -51.34 7.39
CA SER A 25 19.94 -51.41 8.08
C SER A 25 20.75 -52.57 7.47
N GLY A 26 22.08 -52.43 7.37
CA GLY A 26 23.07 -53.52 7.17
C GLY A 26 23.43 -53.82 5.71
N GLY A 27 24.69 -53.97 5.28
CA GLY A 27 25.99 -53.95 5.96
C GLY A 27 26.98 -54.81 5.15
N LEU A 28 28.24 -54.33 5.01
CA LEU A 28 29.51 -55.09 4.91
C LEU A 28 29.70 -56.02 3.68
N LEU A 29 30.81 -56.15 2.95
CA LEU A 29 32.22 -55.72 2.85
C LEU A 29 32.61 -56.02 1.37
N PHE A 30 33.64 -55.50 0.70
CA PHE A 30 35.06 -55.85 0.90
C PHE A 30 35.94 -55.07 -0.13
N TRP A 31 37.18 -54.83 0.26
CA TRP A 31 38.25 -54.01 -0.35
C TRP A 31 38.88 -54.51 -1.67
N SER A 32 39.50 -53.58 -2.42
CA SER A 32 40.89 -53.75 -2.89
C SER A 32 41.58 -52.40 -3.19
N GLU A 33 42.71 -52.16 -2.52
CA GLU A 33 43.65 -51.06 -2.68
C GLU A 33 44.28 -50.98 -4.07
N SER A 34 44.46 -49.76 -4.59
CA SER A 34 45.52 -49.44 -5.54
C SER A 34 45.58 -47.93 -5.83
N PHE A 35 46.77 -47.35 -5.65
CA PHE A 35 47.22 -46.03 -6.12
C PHE A 35 46.91 -44.77 -5.29
N VAL A 36 47.57 -44.75 -4.12
CA VAL A 36 48.25 -43.54 -3.63
C VAL A 36 49.43 -43.23 -4.58
N CYS A 37 49.78 -41.95 -4.74
CA CYS A 37 50.95 -41.41 -5.49
C CYS A 37 50.82 -41.25 -7.01
N PHE A 38 50.23 -40.13 -7.44
CA PHE A 38 50.99 -39.25 -8.33
C PHE A 38 50.89 -37.81 -7.84
N LEU A 39 51.97 -37.42 -7.17
CA LEU A 39 52.29 -36.09 -6.67
C LEU A 39 52.38 -35.06 -7.81
N LEU A 40 52.03 -33.81 -7.45
CA LEU A 40 52.61 -32.55 -7.93
C LEU A 40 52.66 -32.26 -9.44
N ALA A 41 51.74 -31.42 -9.90
CA ALA A 41 52.06 -30.35 -10.85
C ALA A 41 51.05 -29.18 -10.80
N ILE A 42 51.51 -28.02 -10.28
CA ILE A 42 51.20 -26.65 -10.74
C ILE A 42 49.78 -26.13 -10.41
N PHE A 43 49.57 -25.39 -9.31
CA PHE A 43 49.82 -23.95 -9.13
C PHE A 43 49.33 -23.06 -10.29
N SER A 44 48.06 -22.64 -10.28
CA SER A 44 47.70 -21.30 -10.73
C SER A 44 46.42 -20.78 -10.07
N LEU A 45 46.53 -19.54 -9.62
CA LEU A 45 45.61 -18.66 -8.93
C LEU A 45 44.15 -18.78 -9.35
N GLY A 46 43.28 -18.89 -8.35
CA GLY A 46 41.84 -18.72 -8.53
C GLY A 46 41.07 -18.51 -7.24
N SER A 47 41.64 -17.73 -6.30
CA SER A 47 40.97 -17.28 -5.08
C SER A 47 39.78 -16.40 -5.43
N SER A 48 38.66 -17.03 -5.76
CA SER A 48 37.35 -16.38 -5.85
C SER A 48 36.92 -16.07 -4.43
N ARG A 49 37.23 -14.84 -4.01
CA ARG A 49 36.68 -14.20 -2.83
C ARG A 49 35.16 -14.31 -2.88
N THR A 50 34.61 -15.35 -2.27
CA THR A 50 33.27 -15.29 -1.68
C THR A 50 33.31 -14.12 -0.72
N THR A 51 32.72 -13.00 -1.12
CA THR A 51 32.43 -11.90 -0.22
C THR A 51 31.56 -12.48 0.89
N ARG A 52 32.17 -12.81 2.03
CA ARG A 52 31.45 -13.17 3.26
C ARG A 52 30.49 -12.02 3.52
N GLY A 53 29.23 -12.22 3.15
CA GLY A 53 28.14 -11.33 3.49
C GLY A 53 28.19 -11.17 5.00
N ARG A 54 28.55 -9.98 5.46
CA ARG A 54 28.65 -9.64 6.87
C ARG A 54 27.30 -9.99 7.50
N LEU A 55 27.23 -11.10 8.25
CA LEU A 55 26.01 -11.55 8.90
C LEU A 55 25.41 -10.36 9.67
N PRO A 56 24.10 -10.09 9.53
CA PRO A 56 23.49 -8.94 10.18
C PRO A 56 23.71 -9.07 11.68
N LYS A 57 24.43 -8.12 12.28
CA LYS A 57 24.67 -8.07 13.73
C LYS A 57 23.32 -8.15 14.44
N MET A 58 23.08 -9.29 15.10
CA MET A 58 21.88 -9.53 15.89
C MET A 58 21.99 -8.68 17.15
N VAL A 59 21.10 -7.70 17.32
CA VAL A 59 20.94 -6.98 18.58
C VAL A 59 19.70 -7.54 19.25
N ASN A 60 19.83 -8.08 20.47
CA ASN A 60 18.76 -8.73 21.24
C ASN A 60 18.06 -9.90 20.52
N GLY A 61 18.80 -10.74 19.81
CA GLY A 61 18.26 -11.97 19.18
C GLY A 61 17.28 -11.76 18.02
N ARG A 62 17.10 -10.52 17.53
CA ARG A 62 16.19 -10.19 16.44
C ARG A 62 16.93 -9.59 15.25
N VAL A 63 16.55 -10.00 14.04
CA VAL A 63 16.97 -9.32 12.82
C VAL A 63 16.42 -7.89 12.89
N ARG A 64 17.32 -6.90 12.82
CA ARG A 64 16.94 -5.49 12.85
C ARG A 64 16.00 -5.20 11.67
N LYS A 65 14.82 -4.64 11.97
CA LYS A 65 13.86 -4.21 10.93
C LYS A 65 14.53 -3.20 10.00
N VAL A 66 14.50 -3.47 8.70
CA VAL A 66 15.08 -2.59 7.67
C VAL A 66 14.17 -1.37 7.48
N CYS A 67 14.47 -0.29 8.19
CA CYS A 67 13.76 0.98 8.05
C CYS A 67 14.37 1.81 6.90
N ARG A 68 13.53 2.32 5.99
CA ARG A 68 13.95 3.19 4.88
C ARG A 68 13.18 4.51 4.92
N LYS A 69 13.83 5.60 4.49
CA LYS A 69 13.18 6.91 4.36
C LYS A 69 12.17 6.91 3.20
N THR A 70 11.05 7.59 3.39
CA THR A 70 9.96 7.67 2.39
C THR A 70 9.93 8.98 1.62
N TYR A 71 10.83 9.92 1.91
CA TYR A 71 10.91 11.23 1.25
C TYR A 71 12.37 11.52 0.88
N SER A 72 12.56 12.37 -0.13
CA SER A 72 13.86 12.90 -0.52
C SER A 72 13.79 14.42 -0.51
N THR A 73 14.79 15.06 0.09
CA THR A 73 14.88 16.53 0.15
C THR A 73 15.43 17.07 -1.18
N PRO A 74 14.93 18.23 -1.65
CA PRO A 74 15.48 18.87 -2.84
C PRO A 74 16.95 19.23 -2.64
N ARG A 75 17.74 19.21 -3.71
CA ARG A 75 19.18 19.53 -3.67
C ARG A 75 19.42 21.01 -3.37
N ARG A 76 18.69 21.91 -4.06
CA ARG A 76 18.79 23.36 -3.87
C ARG A 76 17.67 23.84 -2.94
N PRO A 77 18.00 24.41 -1.76
CA PRO A 77 17.00 24.86 -0.80
C PRO A 77 16.18 26.07 -1.29
N TYR A 78 16.83 27.11 -1.81
CA TYR A 78 16.21 28.40 -2.12
C TYR A 78 16.05 28.60 -3.63
N GLU A 79 14.98 28.04 -4.18
CA GLU A 79 14.63 28.17 -5.59
C GLU A 79 13.19 28.66 -5.65
N LYS A 80 13.01 29.92 -6.08
CA LYS A 80 11.73 30.64 -6.01
C LYS A 80 10.62 29.87 -6.73
N GLU A 81 10.87 29.46 -7.98
CA GLU A 81 9.91 28.72 -8.80
C GLU A 81 9.41 27.43 -8.13
N ARG A 82 10.34 26.66 -7.55
CA ARG A 82 10.02 25.42 -6.83
C ARG A 82 9.18 25.69 -5.58
N LEU A 83 9.50 26.75 -4.84
CA LEU A 83 8.77 27.13 -3.64
C LEU A 83 7.33 27.55 -3.97
N ASP A 84 7.15 28.32 -5.05
CA ASP A 84 5.84 28.78 -5.52
C ASP A 84 4.98 27.62 -6.03
N GLN A 85 5.55 26.69 -6.81
CA GLN A 85 4.87 25.47 -7.26
C GLN A 85 4.44 24.59 -6.08
N GLU A 86 5.33 24.38 -5.11
CA GLU A 86 5.00 23.60 -3.90
C GLU A 86 3.91 24.26 -3.07
N LEU A 87 3.89 25.59 -2.97
CA LEU A 87 2.88 26.33 -2.24
C LEU A 87 1.50 26.21 -2.91
N LYS A 88 1.43 26.31 -4.23
CA LYS A 88 0.20 26.09 -5.02
C LYS A 88 -0.37 24.69 -4.77
N LEU A 89 0.46 23.64 -4.83
CA LEU A 89 0.03 22.26 -4.55
C LEU A 89 -0.46 22.07 -3.11
N ILE A 90 0.20 22.70 -2.15
CA ILE A 90 -0.18 22.63 -0.73
C ILE A 90 -1.54 23.26 -0.50
N GLY A 91 -1.79 24.43 -1.11
CA GLY A 91 -3.09 25.11 -1.05
C GLY A 91 -4.19 24.29 -1.70
N HIS A 92 -3.98 23.84 -2.95
CA HIS A 92 -5.00 23.10 -3.71
C HIS A 92 -5.40 21.78 -3.05
N PHE A 93 -4.47 21.03 -2.47
CA PHE A 93 -4.76 19.71 -1.88
C PHE A 93 -4.84 19.70 -0.34
N GLY A 94 -4.78 20.87 0.31
CA GLY A 94 -4.87 21.01 1.76
C GLY A 94 -3.81 20.19 2.52
N LEU A 95 -2.56 20.27 2.07
CA LEU A 95 -1.44 19.55 2.67
C LEU A 95 -0.93 20.28 3.92
N ARG A 96 -0.44 19.54 4.94
CA ARG A 96 0.10 20.17 6.15
C ARG A 96 1.55 20.62 5.97
N ASN A 97 2.38 19.77 5.34
CA ASN A 97 3.83 19.97 5.26
C ASN A 97 4.33 19.70 3.82
N LYS A 98 5.39 20.41 3.40
CA LYS A 98 6.16 20.13 2.16
C LYS A 98 6.65 18.68 2.07
N ARG A 99 6.87 18.04 3.23
CA ARG A 99 7.22 16.61 3.33
C ARG A 99 6.19 15.67 2.70
N GLU A 100 4.91 16.02 2.66
CA GLU A 100 3.90 15.21 1.96
C GLU A 100 4.13 15.25 0.44
N VAL A 101 4.41 16.44 -0.10
CA VAL A 101 4.79 16.62 -1.52
C VAL A 101 6.06 15.82 -1.83
N TRP A 102 7.09 15.92 -0.98
CA TRP A 102 8.36 15.23 -1.20
C TRP A 102 8.26 13.71 -1.11
N ARG A 103 7.28 13.17 -0.38
CA ARG A 103 6.99 11.72 -0.40
C ARG A 103 6.46 11.29 -1.76
N VAL A 104 5.49 12.02 -2.30
CA VAL A 104 4.90 11.72 -3.61
C VAL A 104 5.92 11.91 -4.73
N LYS A 105 6.76 12.95 -4.66
CA LYS A 105 7.90 13.14 -5.58
C LYS A 105 8.84 11.94 -5.57
N LEU A 106 9.19 11.41 -4.39
CA LEU A 106 10.06 10.24 -4.31
C LEU A 106 9.39 8.97 -4.87
N THR A 107 8.10 8.74 -4.63
CA THR A 107 7.40 7.58 -5.18
C THR A 107 7.33 7.65 -6.70
N LEU A 108 7.00 8.81 -7.26
CA LEU A 108 6.98 9.05 -8.71
C LEU A 108 8.38 8.83 -9.32
N ALA A 109 9.43 9.34 -8.69
CA ALA A 109 10.81 9.15 -9.15
C ALA A 109 11.21 7.66 -9.20
N LYS A 110 10.78 6.85 -8.23
CA LYS A 110 11.04 5.40 -8.22
C LYS A 110 10.29 4.69 -9.34
N ILE A 111 9.04 5.06 -9.59
CA ILE A 111 8.22 4.49 -10.66
C ILE A 111 8.83 4.83 -12.03
N ARG A 112 9.21 6.09 -12.25
CA ARG A 112 9.86 6.53 -13.51
C ARG A 112 11.24 5.90 -13.70
N LYS A 113 12.00 5.68 -12.63
CA LYS A 113 13.27 4.95 -12.72
C LYS A 113 13.03 3.52 -13.21
N ALA A 114 12.11 2.79 -12.57
CA ALA A 114 11.76 1.43 -13.00
C ALA A 114 11.26 1.39 -14.45
N ALA A 115 10.42 2.33 -14.86
CA ALA A 115 9.95 2.40 -16.24
C ALA A 115 11.09 2.63 -17.26
N ARG A 116 12.04 3.54 -16.96
CA ARG A 116 13.21 3.75 -17.83
C ARG A 116 14.08 2.49 -17.95
N ASP A 117 14.35 1.82 -16.84
CA ASP A 117 15.15 0.58 -16.82
C ASP A 117 14.48 -0.58 -17.58
N LEU A 118 13.15 -0.54 -17.75
CA LEU A 118 12.37 -1.53 -18.50
C LEU A 118 12.28 -1.18 -20.00
N LEU A 119 12.21 0.10 -20.33
CA LEU A 119 12.14 0.57 -21.72
C LEU A 119 13.47 0.39 -22.48
N THR A 120 14.60 0.33 -21.77
CA THR A 120 15.92 0.06 -22.38
C THR A 120 16.10 -1.41 -22.79
N LYS A 121 15.25 -2.32 -22.29
CA LYS A 121 15.31 -3.75 -22.60
C LYS A 121 14.51 -4.06 -23.87
N ASP A 122 14.74 -5.21 -24.47
CA ASP A 122 13.99 -5.64 -25.65
C ASP A 122 12.50 -5.84 -25.29
N GLU A 123 11.61 -5.69 -26.27
CA GLU A 123 10.17 -5.79 -26.08
C GLU A 123 9.73 -7.16 -25.58
N LYS A 124 10.42 -8.22 -26.01
CA LYS A 124 10.07 -9.62 -25.69
C LYS A 124 10.81 -10.16 -24.48
N ASP A 125 11.65 -9.35 -23.83
CA ASP A 125 12.37 -9.77 -22.64
C ASP A 125 11.40 -10.20 -21.52
N PRO A 126 11.61 -11.36 -20.88
CA PRO A 126 10.71 -11.87 -19.85
C PRO A 126 10.61 -10.91 -18.65
N LYS A 127 11.71 -10.22 -18.33
CA LYS A 127 11.74 -9.19 -17.28
C LYS A 127 10.87 -7.99 -17.63
N ARG A 128 10.89 -7.52 -18.89
CA ARG A 128 10.09 -6.38 -19.34
C ARG A 128 8.62 -6.70 -19.28
N LEU A 129 8.22 -7.87 -19.78
CA LEU A 129 6.84 -8.33 -19.76
C LEU A 129 6.30 -8.52 -18.33
N PHE A 130 7.07 -9.16 -17.45
CA PHE A 130 6.62 -9.44 -16.09
C PHE A 130 6.56 -8.18 -15.22
N GLU A 131 7.68 -7.46 -15.10
CA GLU A 131 7.77 -6.28 -14.22
C GLU A 131 6.95 -5.11 -14.78
N GLY A 132 6.94 -4.93 -16.11
CA GLY A 132 6.15 -3.90 -16.78
C GLY A 132 4.66 -4.07 -16.55
N ASN A 133 4.13 -5.28 -16.79
CA ASN A 133 2.71 -5.57 -16.54
C ASN A 133 2.36 -5.45 -15.05
N ALA A 134 3.24 -5.86 -14.15
CA ALA A 134 3.04 -5.68 -12.71
C ALA A 134 3.02 -4.20 -12.29
N LEU A 135 3.82 -3.35 -12.94
CA LEU A 135 3.82 -1.91 -12.71
C LEU A 135 2.51 -1.27 -13.21
N LEU A 136 2.10 -1.57 -14.44
CA LEU A 136 0.88 -1.04 -15.04
C LEU A 136 -0.37 -1.46 -14.24
N ARG A 137 -0.50 -2.74 -13.87
CA ARG A 137 -1.62 -3.23 -13.05
C ARG A 137 -1.75 -2.50 -11.71
N ARG A 138 -0.63 -2.17 -11.07
CA ARG A 138 -0.64 -1.42 -9.79
C ARG A 138 -1.10 0.02 -9.98
N LEU A 139 -0.69 0.68 -11.06
CA LEU A 139 -1.08 2.06 -11.35
C LEU A 139 -2.56 2.17 -11.71
N VAL A 140 -3.06 1.26 -12.55
CA VAL A 140 -4.49 1.18 -12.92
C VAL A 140 -5.34 0.89 -11.69
N ARG A 141 -4.95 -0.07 -10.84
CA ARG A 141 -5.69 -0.38 -9.60
C ARG A 141 -5.84 0.82 -8.66
N VAL A 142 -4.84 1.69 -8.62
CA VAL A 142 -4.90 2.92 -7.83
C VAL A 142 -5.73 3.99 -8.54
N GLY A 143 -5.83 3.95 -9.87
CA GLY A 143 -6.52 4.94 -10.69
C GLY A 143 -5.66 6.15 -11.03
N VAL A 144 -4.32 6.00 -11.05
CA VAL A 144 -3.41 7.06 -11.53
C VAL A 144 -3.37 7.07 -13.06
N LEU A 145 -3.56 5.90 -13.67
CA LEU A 145 -3.55 5.71 -15.11
C LEU A 145 -4.91 5.15 -15.53
N GLU A 146 -5.39 5.63 -16.66
CA GLU A 146 -6.61 5.18 -17.31
C GLU A 146 -6.38 3.85 -18.04
N GLU A 147 -7.42 3.00 -18.14
CA GLU A 147 -7.34 1.69 -18.77
C GLU A 147 -6.98 1.74 -20.26
N SER A 148 -7.28 2.85 -20.94
CA SER A 148 -6.93 3.07 -22.35
C SER A 148 -5.42 3.25 -22.57
N LYS A 149 -4.66 3.63 -21.53
CA LYS A 149 -3.24 4.04 -21.62
C LYS A 149 -2.29 3.01 -21.01
N MET A 150 -2.51 1.71 -21.25
CA MET A 150 -1.66 0.62 -20.71
C MET A 150 -0.32 0.44 -21.46
N LYS A 151 0.43 1.52 -21.70
CA LYS A 151 1.80 1.48 -22.22
C LYS A 151 2.78 2.07 -21.21
N LEU A 152 4.02 1.57 -21.21
CA LEU A 152 5.07 2.03 -20.29
C LEU A 152 5.46 3.50 -20.55
N ASP A 153 5.28 4.00 -21.77
CA ASP A 153 5.63 5.37 -22.14
C ASP A 153 4.80 6.41 -21.38
N TYR A 154 3.50 6.13 -21.16
CA TYR A 154 2.62 7.02 -20.41
C TYR A 154 3.01 7.12 -18.94
N VAL A 155 3.69 6.11 -18.38
CA VAL A 155 4.20 6.15 -17.00
C VAL A 155 5.27 7.24 -16.84
N LEU A 156 6.02 7.56 -17.91
CA LEU A 156 6.97 8.67 -17.90
C LEU A 156 6.28 10.03 -17.94
N GLY A 157 5.07 10.11 -18.48
CA GLY A 157 4.27 11.35 -18.54
C GLY A 157 3.53 11.70 -17.25
N LEU A 158 3.54 10.81 -16.25
CA LEU A 158 2.80 11.02 -14.99
C LEU A 158 3.25 12.27 -14.24
N LYS A 159 2.27 12.98 -13.70
CA LYS A 159 2.47 14.18 -12.91
C LYS A 159 2.24 13.91 -11.41
N LEU A 160 2.49 14.91 -10.57
CA LEU A 160 2.39 14.77 -9.11
C LEU A 160 0.94 14.85 -8.64
N GLU A 161 0.12 15.59 -9.39
CA GLU A 161 -1.28 15.86 -9.17
C GLU A 161 -2.09 14.56 -9.22
N ASP A 162 -1.81 13.70 -10.21
CA ASP A 162 -2.47 12.40 -10.39
C ASP A 162 -2.41 11.52 -9.13
N PHE A 163 -1.30 11.56 -8.40
CA PHE A 163 -1.15 10.83 -7.12
C PHE A 163 -1.82 11.54 -5.95
N LEU A 164 -1.84 12.87 -5.94
CA LEU A 164 -2.47 13.66 -4.88
C LEU A 164 -3.99 13.57 -4.95
N GLU A 165 -4.57 13.46 -6.15
CA GLU A 165 -6.00 13.31 -6.36
C GLU A 165 -6.56 11.99 -5.84
N ARG A 166 -5.77 10.91 -5.86
CA ARG A 166 -6.18 9.59 -5.37
C ARG A 166 -6.13 9.44 -3.84
N ARG A 167 -5.84 10.51 -3.11
CA ARG A 167 -5.84 10.49 -1.64
C ARG A 167 -7.27 10.49 -1.10
N LEU A 168 -7.47 9.83 0.05
CA LEU A 168 -8.76 9.82 0.71
C LEU A 168 -9.26 11.24 1.03
N GLN A 169 -8.34 12.16 1.35
CA GLN A 169 -8.68 13.55 1.61
C GLN A 169 -9.36 14.25 0.43
N THR A 170 -8.82 14.10 -0.78
CA THR A 170 -9.35 14.72 -2.00
C THR A 170 -10.58 13.97 -2.48
N GLN A 171 -10.60 12.64 -2.36
CA GLN A 171 -11.75 11.85 -2.74
C GLN A 171 -12.98 12.16 -1.90
N VAL A 172 -12.84 12.31 -0.59
CA VAL A 172 -13.94 12.73 0.30
C VAL A 172 -14.51 14.09 -0.09
N PHE A 173 -13.66 15.01 -0.55
CA PHE A 173 -14.11 16.31 -1.05
C PHE A 173 -14.82 16.18 -2.41
N LYS A 174 -14.27 15.41 -3.36
CA LYS A 174 -14.89 15.15 -4.66
C LYS A 174 -16.25 14.44 -4.55
N HIS A 175 -16.42 13.54 -3.58
CA HIS A 175 -17.68 12.87 -3.29
C HIS A 175 -18.71 13.76 -2.56
N GLY A 176 -18.38 15.01 -2.23
CA GLY A 176 -19.32 15.94 -1.59
C GLY A 176 -19.58 15.69 -0.10
N LEU A 177 -18.90 14.72 0.53
CA LEU A 177 -19.04 14.43 1.96
C LEU A 177 -18.50 15.56 2.86
N ALA A 178 -17.64 16.42 2.30
CA ALA A 178 -17.07 17.56 3.00
C ALA A 178 -17.17 18.82 2.14
N LYS A 179 -17.51 19.95 2.79
CA LYS A 179 -17.58 21.28 2.15
C LYS A 179 -16.24 21.82 1.65
N SER A 180 -15.13 21.36 2.21
CA SER A 180 -13.77 21.83 1.91
C SER A 180 -12.75 20.72 2.17
N ILE A 181 -11.58 20.82 1.54
CA ILE A 181 -10.47 19.88 1.67
C ILE A 181 -9.90 19.87 3.10
N HIS A 182 -9.90 21.02 3.78
CA HIS A 182 -9.50 21.12 5.19
C HIS A 182 -10.52 20.44 6.10
N HIS A 183 -11.81 20.58 5.80
CA HIS A 183 -12.89 19.91 6.52
C HIS A 183 -12.79 18.39 6.36
N ALA A 184 -12.53 17.89 5.15
CA ALA A 184 -12.31 16.47 4.89
C ALA A 184 -11.19 15.88 5.77
N ARG A 185 -10.08 16.60 5.92
CA ARG A 185 -8.95 16.16 6.75
C ARG A 185 -9.33 15.99 8.23
N VAL A 186 -10.13 16.92 8.75
CA VAL A 186 -10.61 16.88 10.14
C VAL A 186 -11.55 15.69 10.34
N LEU A 187 -12.52 15.48 9.44
CA LEU A 187 -13.45 14.36 9.50
C LEU A 187 -12.75 13.00 9.50
N ILE A 188 -11.74 12.84 8.63
CA ILE A 188 -10.92 11.61 8.57
C ILE A 188 -10.20 11.40 9.91
N ARG A 189 -9.52 12.42 10.43
CA ARG A 189 -8.75 12.31 11.68
C ARG A 189 -9.65 12.03 12.89
N GLN A 190 -10.85 12.59 12.90
CA GLN A 190 -11.87 12.35 13.93
C GLN A 190 -12.61 11.01 13.78
N ARG A 191 -12.24 10.19 12.78
CA ARG A 191 -12.78 8.85 12.57
C ARG A 191 -14.25 8.83 12.15
N HIS A 192 -14.70 9.84 11.41
CA HIS A 192 -16.05 9.92 10.87
C HIS A 192 -16.22 9.21 9.53
N ILE A 193 -15.13 8.89 8.84
CA ILE A 193 -15.15 8.32 7.50
C ILE A 193 -14.71 6.86 7.53
N ARG A 194 -15.41 6.02 6.77
CA ARG A 194 -15.04 4.63 6.52
C ARG A 194 -14.81 4.39 5.03
N VAL A 195 -13.96 3.41 4.74
CA VAL A 195 -13.83 2.81 3.41
C VAL A 195 -14.32 1.38 3.53
N ARG A 196 -15.40 1.05 2.81
CA ARG A 196 -16.17 -0.19 3.02
C ARG A 196 -16.64 -0.31 4.47
N LYS A 197 -16.20 -1.32 5.20
CA LYS A 197 -16.56 -1.55 6.61
C LYS A 197 -15.55 -0.96 7.60
N GLN A 198 -14.39 -0.52 7.13
CA GLN A 198 -13.27 -0.13 7.97
C GLN A 198 -13.18 1.39 8.13
N VAL A 199 -13.09 1.86 9.37
CA VAL A 199 -12.83 3.28 9.66
C VAL A 199 -11.36 3.59 9.39
N VAL A 200 -11.11 4.66 8.61
CA VAL A 200 -9.76 5.08 8.20
C VAL A 200 -9.46 6.45 8.79
N ASN A 201 -8.34 6.58 9.51
CA ASN A 201 -7.92 7.82 10.18
C ASN A 201 -6.76 8.55 9.49
N ILE A 202 -6.25 8.02 8.37
CA ILE A 202 -5.08 8.54 7.65
C ILE A 202 -5.53 9.27 6.37
N PRO A 203 -5.34 10.60 6.26
CA PRO A 203 -5.69 11.37 5.05
C PRO A 203 -4.82 11.05 3.83
N SER A 204 -3.65 10.44 4.06
CA SER A 204 -2.72 9.99 3.01
C SER A 204 -3.06 8.60 2.47
N PHE A 205 -4.19 8.01 2.87
CA PHE A 205 -4.63 6.73 2.35
C PHE A 205 -4.91 6.85 0.86
N VAL A 206 -4.35 5.95 0.06
CA VAL A 206 -4.52 5.93 -1.39
C VAL A 206 -5.74 5.06 -1.71
N VAL A 207 -6.77 5.66 -2.28
CA VAL A 207 -8.04 5.02 -2.58
C VAL A 207 -7.94 4.26 -3.91
N ARG A 208 -8.23 2.97 -3.88
CA ARG A 208 -8.38 2.14 -5.08
C ARG A 208 -9.69 2.44 -5.79
N LEU A 209 -9.73 2.28 -7.11
CA LEU A 209 -10.95 2.49 -7.91
C LEU A 209 -12.15 1.68 -7.36
N ASP A 210 -11.94 0.40 -7.05
CA ASP A 210 -13.01 -0.49 -6.52
C ASP A 210 -13.56 -0.05 -5.15
N SER A 211 -12.75 0.68 -4.38
CA SER A 211 -13.10 1.13 -3.02
C SER A 211 -13.70 2.53 -3.00
N GLU A 212 -13.65 3.25 -4.12
CA GLU A 212 -14.11 4.63 -4.25
C GLU A 212 -15.62 4.75 -4.02
N LYS A 213 -16.40 3.82 -4.57
CA LYS A 213 -17.86 3.74 -4.38
C LYS A 213 -18.30 3.49 -2.94
N HIS A 214 -17.39 3.03 -2.08
CA HIS A 214 -17.70 2.59 -0.72
C HIS A 214 -17.16 3.57 0.33
N ILE A 215 -17.02 4.84 -0.03
CA ILE A 215 -16.58 5.91 0.88
C ILE A 215 -17.83 6.56 1.44
N ASP A 216 -18.10 6.30 2.72
CA ASP A 216 -19.26 6.82 3.42
C ASP A 216 -18.91 7.29 4.83
N PHE A 217 -19.86 7.94 5.48
CA PHE A 217 -19.82 8.13 6.91
C PHE A 217 -19.82 6.78 7.65
N SER A 218 -19.11 6.76 8.78
CA SER A 218 -19.09 5.62 9.66
C SER A 218 -20.43 5.50 10.38
N LEU A 219 -21.00 4.30 10.41
CA LEU A 219 -22.24 4.00 11.14
C LEU A 219 -22.11 4.32 12.64
N ARG A 220 -20.90 4.14 13.19
CA ARG A 220 -20.60 4.44 14.61
C ARG A 220 -20.37 5.94 14.86
N SER A 221 -20.32 6.76 13.82
CA SER A 221 -20.16 8.21 13.96
C SER A 221 -21.51 8.92 14.09
N PRO A 222 -21.55 10.11 14.71
CA PRO A 222 -22.78 10.91 14.83
C PRO A 222 -23.41 11.30 13.47
N PHE A 223 -22.61 11.31 12.39
CA PHE A 223 -23.08 11.64 11.04
C PHE A 223 -23.65 10.45 10.26
N GLY A 224 -23.43 9.21 10.75
CA GLY A 224 -24.00 8.01 10.14
C GLY A 224 -25.37 7.70 10.74
N SER A 225 -25.36 7.20 11.98
CA SER A 225 -26.58 6.84 12.70
C SER A 225 -26.33 6.60 14.20
N SER A 226 -25.17 7.04 14.70
CA SER A 226 -24.77 6.80 16.08
C SER A 226 -25.27 7.89 17.01
N HIS A 227 -25.20 7.61 18.31
CA HIS A 227 -25.57 8.56 19.34
C HIS A 227 -24.77 9.85 19.26
N GLU A 228 -25.41 10.94 19.68
CA GLU A 228 -24.82 12.27 19.69
C GLU A 228 -23.51 12.29 20.50
N GLY A 229 -22.55 13.08 20.01
CA GLY A 229 -21.24 13.20 20.65
C GLY A 229 -21.32 13.75 22.07
N ARG A 230 -20.30 13.44 22.89
CA ARG A 230 -20.19 13.86 24.30
C ARG A 230 -20.46 15.36 24.50
N VAL A 231 -19.93 16.22 23.64
CA VAL A 231 -20.10 17.68 23.75
C VAL A 231 -21.55 18.08 23.50
N LYS A 232 -22.20 17.53 22.46
CA LYS A 232 -23.61 17.79 22.17
C LYS A 232 -24.50 17.32 23.32
N ARG A 233 -24.26 16.12 23.87
CA ARG A 233 -24.95 15.61 25.06
C ARG A 233 -24.75 16.49 26.30
N LYS A 234 -23.54 16.99 26.55
CA LYS A 234 -23.26 17.92 27.66
C LYS A 234 -24.01 19.24 27.47
N ASN A 235 -24.04 19.77 26.26
CA ASN A 235 -24.74 21.01 25.94
C ASN A 235 -26.25 20.84 26.06
N ASN A 236 -26.81 19.73 25.60
CA ASN A 236 -28.24 19.41 25.77
C ASN A 236 -28.60 19.26 27.25
N LYS A 237 -27.74 18.63 28.07
CA LYS A 237 -27.94 18.54 29.52
C LYS A 237 -27.93 19.91 30.19
N LYS A 238 -26.97 20.78 29.83
CA LYS A 238 -26.93 22.16 30.32
C LYS A 238 -28.17 22.95 29.90
N LYS A 239 -28.62 22.80 28.66
CA LYS A 239 -29.84 23.44 28.16
C LYS A 239 -31.08 22.97 28.92
N ALA A 240 -31.19 21.68 29.20
CA ALA A 240 -32.29 21.13 29.99
C ALA A 240 -32.28 21.63 31.44
N GLN A 241 -31.10 21.73 32.07
CA GLN A 241 -30.95 22.29 33.42
C GLN A 241 -31.28 23.79 33.48
N ALA A 242 -30.85 24.56 32.48
CA ALA A 242 -31.19 25.98 32.38
C ALA A 242 -32.69 26.21 32.11
N ALA A 243 -33.36 25.28 31.42
CA ALA A 243 -34.80 25.35 31.19
C ALA A 243 -35.64 24.86 32.38
N GLY A 244 -35.06 24.09 33.31
CA GLY A 244 -35.74 23.55 34.50
C GLY A 244 -35.45 24.30 35.81
N GLY A 245 -34.65 25.37 35.79
CA GLY A 245 -34.30 26.19 36.96
C GLY A 245 -35.07 27.51 37.06
N GLY A 246 -36.25 27.60 36.46
CA GLY A 246 -37.11 28.79 36.45
C GLY A 246 -38.51 28.54 37.02
N GLY A 247 -38.63 27.68 38.03
CA GLY A 247 -39.90 27.34 38.66
C GLY A 247 -39.74 26.99 40.14
N ASP A 248 -39.14 27.90 40.90
CA ASP A 248 -39.17 27.94 42.36
C ASP A 248 -39.08 29.41 42.81
N GLU A 249 -40.06 30.23 42.42
CA GLU A 249 -40.42 31.46 43.15
C GLU A 249 -41.96 31.57 43.14
N ASP A 250 -42.52 31.68 44.35
CA ASP A 250 -43.86 32.14 44.73
C ASP A 250 -45.01 31.11 44.82
N GLU A 251 -45.15 30.48 45.98
CA GLU A 251 -46.44 30.25 46.66
C GLU A 251 -46.22 29.67 48.08
N GLU A 252 -46.17 30.53 49.13
CA GLU A 252 -46.70 30.23 50.48
C GLU A 252 -47.13 31.57 51.12
N ASP A 253 -48.45 31.83 51.08
CA ASP A 253 -49.19 32.71 52.00
C ASP A 253 -49.31 32.06 53.39
#